data_AF-A0A968Z070-F1
#
_entry.id   AF-A0A968Z070-F1
#
_cell.length_a   1.000
_cell.length_b   1.000
_cell.length_c   1.000
_cell.angle_alpha   90.00
_cell.angle_beta   90.00
_cell.angle_gamma   90.00
#
_symmetry.space_group_name_H-M   'P 1'
#
loop_
_entity.id
_entity.type
_entity.pdbx_description
1 polymer ?
#
loop_
_entity_poly.entity_id
_entity_poly.type
_entity_poly.pdbx_seq_one_letter_code
_entity_poly.pdbx_strand_id
1 'polypeptide(L)'
;MIKIKNFLSLLQGFEGILVTDWDNVGRLVYEQQVCATYADAAIVALRAGNDIIMTTPEFYEGALEAVHTGRLNESEIDVPVARLLALK
;
A
#
# COMPACT_ATOMS: atom_id res chain seq x y z
N MET A 1 2.71 -0.82 -15.34
CA MET A 1 1.69 0.01 -14.65
C MET A 1 2.44 1.18 -14.00
N ILE A 2 2.05 2.43 -14.25
CA ILE A 2 2.70 3.60 -13.63
C ILE A 2 2.16 3.73 -12.20
N LYS A 3 3.04 3.75 -11.19
CA LYS A 3 2.64 3.95 -9.78
C LYS A 3 2.09 5.37 -9.61
N ILE A 4 1.09 5.56 -8.74
CA ILE A 4 0.49 6.88 -8.45
C ILE A 4 1.58 7.88 -8.07
N LYS A 5 2.50 7.44 -7.22
CA LYS A 5 3.63 8.25 -6.77
C LYS A 5 4.56 8.69 -7.90
N ASN A 6 4.81 7.83 -8.89
CA ASN A 6 5.65 8.20 -10.04
C ASN A 6 5.01 9.33 -10.86
N PHE A 7 3.69 9.30 -11.04
CA PHE A 7 2.98 10.37 -11.75
C PHE A 7 3.07 11.70 -10.97
N LEU A 8 2.83 11.66 -9.66
CA LEU A 8 2.92 12.85 -8.80
C LEU A 8 4.34 13.43 -8.74
N SER A 9 5.36 12.57 -8.60
CA SER A 9 6.75 13.02 -8.56
C SER A 9 7.20 13.61 -9.90
N LEU A 10 6.83 13.01 -11.04
CA LEU A 10 7.23 13.49 -12.36
C LEU A 10 6.60 14.83 -12.75
N LEU A 11 5.33 15.06 -12.38
CA LEU A 11 4.62 16.27 -12.79
C LEU A 11 4.68 17.40 -11.77
N GLN A 12 4.83 17.07 -10.48
CA GLN A 12 4.59 18.01 -9.39
C GLN A 12 5.73 18.04 -8.36
N GLY A 13 6.81 17.27 -8.57
CA GLY A 13 7.93 17.21 -7.62
C GLY A 13 7.51 16.66 -6.26
N PHE A 14 6.51 15.78 -6.22
CA PHE A 14 5.98 15.25 -4.97
C PHE A 14 6.98 14.31 -4.27
N GLU A 15 7.38 14.68 -3.06
CA GLU A 15 8.27 13.92 -2.17
C GLU A 15 7.58 13.44 -0.87
N GLY A 16 6.28 13.71 -0.73
CA GLY A 16 5.52 13.42 0.48
C GLY A 16 5.10 11.96 0.66
N ILE A 17 4.18 11.76 1.61
CA ILE A 17 3.54 10.48 1.90
C ILE A 17 2.17 10.38 1.23
N LEU A 18 1.81 9.17 0.80
CA LEU A 18 0.48 8.81 0.34
C LEU A 18 -0.23 8.00 1.43
N VAL A 19 -1.39 8.48 1.83
CA VAL A 19 -2.30 7.78 2.74
C VAL A 19 -3.57 7.43 1.97
N THR A 20 -4.09 6.22 2.17
CA THR A 20 -5.37 5.84 1.59
C THR A 20 -6.51 6.61 2.25
N ASP A 21 -7.65 6.72 1.56
CA ASP A 21 -8.90 7.08 2.23
C ASP A 21 -9.44 5.89 3.07
N TRP A 22 -10.53 6.14 3.80
CA TRP A 22 -11.10 5.25 4.80
C TRP A 22 -11.42 3.87 4.25
N ASP A 23 -10.65 2.89 4.73
CA ASP A 23 -10.80 1.48 4.44
C ASP A 23 -10.70 1.13 2.93
N ASN A 24 -10.03 1.97 2.15
CA ASN A 24 -9.94 1.75 0.69
C ASN A 24 -9.32 0.39 0.35
N VAL A 25 -8.39 -0.13 1.16
CA VAL A 25 -7.77 -1.43 0.90
C VAL A 25 -8.75 -2.58 1.19
N GLY A 26 -9.55 -2.47 2.25
CA GLY A 26 -10.59 -3.46 2.54
C GLY A 26 -11.67 -3.46 1.45
N ARG A 27 -12.06 -2.28 0.98
CA ARG A 27 -13.05 -2.12 -0.10
C ARG A 27 -12.63 -2.75 -1.42
N LEU A 28 -11.32 -2.92 -1.69
CA LEU A 28 -10.83 -3.70 -2.85
C LEU A 28 -11.33 -5.15 -2.82
N VAL A 29 -11.60 -5.69 -1.62
CA VAL A 29 -12.02 -7.08 -1.40
C VAL A 29 -13.54 -7.17 -1.31
N TYR A 30 -14.16 -6.51 -0.32
CA TYR A 30 -15.57 -6.77 -0.01
C TYR A 30 -16.58 -5.93 -0.81
N GLU A 31 -16.20 -4.75 -1.31
CA GLU A 31 -17.13 -3.82 -1.99
C GLU A 31 -16.92 -3.82 -3.49
N GLN A 32 -15.67 -3.63 -3.93
CA GLN A 32 -15.31 -3.51 -5.34
C GLN A 32 -14.94 -4.86 -5.95
N GLN A 33 -14.56 -5.84 -5.13
CA GLN A 33 -14.24 -7.21 -5.53
C GLN A 33 -13.16 -7.28 -6.63
N VAL A 34 -12.20 -6.36 -6.59
CA VAL A 34 -11.04 -6.31 -7.52
C VAL A 34 -9.92 -7.23 -7.03
N CYS A 35 -9.80 -7.43 -5.72
CA CYS A 35 -8.85 -8.35 -5.10
C CYS A 35 -9.59 -9.53 -4.47
N ALA A 36 -9.07 -10.74 -4.67
CA ALA A 36 -9.70 -11.95 -4.14
C ALA A 36 -9.47 -12.13 -2.63
N THR A 37 -8.32 -11.66 -2.13
CA THR A 37 -7.92 -11.76 -0.73
C THR A 37 -7.34 -10.45 -0.20
N TYR A 38 -7.29 -10.31 1.12
CA TYR A 38 -6.62 -9.17 1.76
C TYR A 38 -5.10 -9.17 1.52
N ALA A 39 -4.47 -10.34 1.33
CA ALA A 39 -3.08 -10.42 0.89
C ALA A 39 -2.89 -9.83 -0.53
N ASP A 40 -3.81 -10.12 -1.46
CA ASP A 40 -3.79 -9.49 -2.78
C ASP A 40 -3.97 -7.97 -2.70
N ALA A 41 -4.93 -7.52 -1.88
CA ALA A 41 -5.21 -6.10 -1.68
C ALA A 41 -4.01 -5.35 -1.05
N ALA A 42 -3.34 -5.95 -0.07
CA ALA A 42 -2.13 -5.39 0.55
C ALA A 42 -0.99 -5.22 -0.46
N ILE A 43 -0.74 -6.25 -1.28
CA ILE A 43 0.27 -6.20 -2.35
C ILE A 43 -0.07 -5.08 -3.36
N VAL A 44 -1.32 -5.01 -3.80
CA VAL A 44 -1.79 -3.98 -4.75
C VAL A 44 -1.61 -2.58 -4.16
N ALA A 45 -2.03 -2.37 -2.91
CA ALA A 45 -1.94 -1.07 -2.24
C ALA A 45 -0.48 -0.59 -2.10
N LEU A 46 0.42 -1.45 -1.62
CA LEU A 46 1.85 -1.13 -1.47
C LEU A 46 2.50 -0.88 -2.83
N ARG A 47 2.26 -1.75 -3.82
CA ARG A 47 2.89 -1.62 -5.14
C ARG A 47 2.31 -0.44 -5.94
N ALA A 48 1.08 0.00 -5.65
CA ALA A 48 0.53 1.25 -6.19
C ALA A 48 1.22 2.51 -5.64
N GLY A 49 1.92 2.38 -4.50
CA GLY A 49 2.75 3.42 -3.90
C GLY A 49 2.18 4.06 -2.63
N ASN A 50 1.18 3.44 -1.97
CA ASN A 50 0.68 3.92 -0.69
C ASN A 50 1.73 3.72 0.41
N ASP A 51 1.90 4.72 1.28
CA ASP A 51 2.82 4.64 2.42
C ASP A 51 2.07 4.37 3.73
N ILE A 52 0.81 4.82 3.85
CA ILE A 52 -0.04 4.61 5.03
C ILE A 52 -1.39 4.04 4.58
N ILE A 53 -1.86 3.01 5.28
CA ILE A 53 -3.18 2.43 5.08
C ILE A 53 -4.11 2.91 6.19
N MET A 54 -5.13 3.66 5.83
CA MET A 54 -6.09 4.23 6.76
C MET A 54 -7.25 3.26 6.98
N THR A 55 -7.43 2.86 8.25
CA THR A 55 -8.62 2.16 8.75
C THR A 55 -9.00 0.86 8.03
N THR A 56 -8.03 0.09 7.56
CA THR A 56 -8.21 -1.31 7.12
C THR A 56 -7.48 -2.26 8.08
N PRO A 57 -8.14 -2.81 9.11
CA PRO A 57 -7.51 -3.73 10.07
C PRO A 57 -6.88 -4.97 9.42
N GLU A 58 -7.53 -5.53 8.39
CA GLU A 58 -7.12 -6.75 7.69
C GLU A 58 -5.84 -6.57 6.88
N PHE A 59 -5.41 -5.32 6.62
CA PHE A 59 -4.17 -5.04 5.91
C PHE A 59 -2.96 -5.63 6.63
N TYR A 60 -2.94 -5.60 7.97
CA TYR A 60 -1.80 -6.10 8.74
C TYR A 60 -1.56 -7.59 8.49
N GLU A 61 -2.59 -8.42 8.71
CA GLU A 61 -2.48 -9.86 8.47
C GLU A 61 -2.28 -10.18 6.98
N GLY A 62 -2.95 -9.45 6.08
CA GLY A 62 -2.76 -9.63 4.64
C GLY A 62 -1.33 -9.33 4.16
N ALA A 63 -0.72 -8.25 4.67
CA ALA A 63 0.67 -7.91 4.35
C ALA A 63 1.65 -8.93 4.96
N LEU A 64 1.40 -9.37 6.20
CA LEU A 64 2.23 -10.38 6.87
C LEU A 64 2.20 -11.72 6.13
N GLU A 65 1.02 -12.18 5.73
CA GLU A 65 0.85 -13.37 4.89
C GLU A 65 1.61 -13.21 3.55
N ALA A 66 1.48 -12.05 2.90
CA ALA A 66 2.17 -11.78 1.64
C ALA A 66 3.70 -11.85 1.79
N VAL A 67 4.27 -11.41 2.92
CA VAL A 67 5.70 -11.56 3.21
C VAL A 67 6.06 -13.01 3.48
N HIS A 68 5.34 -13.71 4.36
CA HIS A 68 5.63 -15.10 4.71
C HIS A 68 5.54 -16.05 3.52
N THR A 69 4.63 -15.78 2.58
CA THR A 69 4.46 -16.56 1.35
C THR A 69 5.43 -16.15 0.23
N GLY A 70 6.28 -15.14 0.46
CA GLY A 70 7.24 -14.64 -0.53
C GLY A 70 6.62 -13.86 -1.69
N ARG A 71 5.34 -13.47 -1.58
CA ARG A 71 4.62 -12.69 -2.61
C ARG A 71 4.93 -11.20 -2.53
N LEU A 72 5.37 -10.74 -1.36
CA LEU A 72 5.84 -9.40 -1.05
C LEU A 72 7.23 -9.50 -0.39
N ASN A 73 8.21 -8.74 -0.89
CA ASN A 73 9.50 -8.66 -0.18
C ASN A 73 9.40 -7.67 0.97
N GLU A 74 10.01 -7.97 2.12
CA GLU A 74 10.04 -7.06 3.28
C GLU A 74 10.63 -5.69 2.93
N SER A 75 11.64 -5.65 2.05
CA SER A 75 12.21 -4.39 1.53
C SER A 75 11.22 -3.51 0.76
N GLU A 76 10.09 -4.05 0.26
CA GLU A 76 9.01 -3.24 -0.32
C GLU A 76 8.24 -2.44 0.76
N ILE A 77 8.30 -2.87 2.03
CA ILE A 77 7.70 -2.20 3.19
C ILE A 77 8.69 -1.22 3.85
N ASP A 78 9.99 -1.54 3.86
CA ASP A 78 11.03 -0.66 4.42
C ASP A 78 11.01 0.74 3.78
N VAL A 79 10.76 0.80 2.47
CA VAL A 79 10.71 2.05 1.70
C VAL A 79 9.61 3.00 2.18
N PRO A 80 8.31 2.62 2.24
CA PRO A 80 7.27 3.48 2.79
C PRO A 80 7.46 3.79 4.28
N VAL A 81 7.99 2.84 5.08
CA VAL A 81 8.29 3.08 6.50
C VAL A 81 9.35 4.18 6.67
N ALA A 82 10.44 4.16 5.88
CA ALA A 82 11.47 5.19 5.94
C ALA A 82 10.91 6.59 5.64
N ARG A 83 9.97 6.72 4.70
CA ARG A 83 9.31 8.00 4.40
C ARG A 83 8.40 8.46 5.52
N LEU A 84 7.63 7.54 6.10
CA LEU A 84 6.80 7.83 7.27
C LEU A 84 7.65 8.32 8.45
N LEU A 85 8.80 7.69 8.69
CA LEU A 85 9.73 8.10 9.73
C LEU A 85 10.38 9.45 9.45
N ALA A 86 10.72 9.75 8.19
CA ALA A 86 11.26 11.06 7.80
C ALA A 86 10.26 12.22 7.94
N LEU A 87 8.96 11.92 7.94
CA LEU A 87 7.91 12.92 8.18
C LEU A 87 7.73 13.29 9.66
N LYS A 88 8.09 12.39 10.58
CA LYS A 88 7.94 12.56 12.02
C LYS A 88 9.10 13.33 12.63
#